data_AF-A0A507QUE2-F1
#
_entry.id   AF-A0A507QUE2-F1
#
_cell.length_a   1.000
_cell.length_b   1.000
_cell.length_c   1.000
_cell.angle_alpha   90.00
_cell.angle_beta   90.00
_cell.angle_gamma   90.00
#
_symmetry.space_group_name_H-M   'P 1'
#
loop_
_entity.id
_entity.type
_entity.pdbx_description
1 polymer ?
#
loop_
_entity_poly.entity_id
_entity_poly.type
_entity_poly.pdbx_seq_one_letter_code
_entity_poly.pdbx_strand_id
1 'polypeptide(L)'
;MRAFNLYIYSTAGWLGMQGILLVTVPRIIVTLLLDDTRPPEEIETYLARSLGTSLLTISLLTIMLSGSVPFSSAVTEPTTEDDAFSDPRAPYSMPTLVVTSLFHAVCASYAYTWFINTSLAAFAVGVDQPPHRTDFYAVLREQDADKQISYAVTLREHIDSLVNVADEKGPFFIGPNLSFVDIQIAPWVIRLSRVLKPYRGWPDPPVGSRWAAWVNAIEADEHVKATTSSNELYLDSYERYVQNQPGTSQLAVAVNSGKRLP
;
A
#
# COMPACT_ATOMS: atom_id res chain seq x y z
N MET A 1 -22.44 9.29 -22.12
CA MET A 1 -22.13 10.55 -21.39
C MET A 1 -22.51 10.58 -19.90
N ARG A 2 -23.66 10.06 -19.42
CA ARG A 2 -24.09 10.22 -18.01
C ARG A 2 -23.14 9.63 -16.95
N ALA A 3 -22.68 8.39 -17.12
CA ALA A 3 -21.76 7.74 -16.17
C ALA A 3 -20.39 8.43 -16.12
N PHE A 4 -19.88 8.83 -17.29
CA PHE A 4 -18.63 9.58 -17.42
C PHE A 4 -18.70 10.93 -16.68
N ASN A 5 -19.73 11.74 -16.95
CA ASN A 5 -19.88 13.05 -16.29
C ASN A 5 -20.10 12.90 -14.77
N LEU A 6 -20.86 11.89 -14.35
CA LEU A 6 -21.04 11.60 -12.93
C LEU A 6 -19.71 11.25 -12.25
N TYR A 7 -18.89 10.40 -12.88
CA TYR A 7 -17.56 10.07 -12.38
C TYR A 7 -16.67 11.32 -12.29
N ILE A 8 -16.56 12.09 -13.37
CA ILE A 8 -15.72 13.29 -13.43
C ILE A 8 -16.12 14.31 -12.36
N TYR A 9 -17.40 14.64 -12.22
CA TYR A 9 -17.85 15.60 -11.22
C TYR A 9 -17.73 15.04 -9.80
N SER A 10 -17.89 13.74 -9.60
CA SER A 10 -17.67 13.11 -8.29
C SER A 10 -16.20 13.17 -7.90
N THR A 11 -15.28 12.83 -8.81
CA THR A 11 -13.84 12.94 -8.61
C THR A 11 -13.43 14.39 -8.33
N ALA A 12 -13.87 15.35 -9.16
CA ALA A 12 -13.56 16.75 -8.97
C ALA A 12 -14.13 17.29 -7.65
N GLY A 13 -15.36 16.93 -7.29
CA GLY A 13 -15.99 17.29 -6.03
C GLY A 13 -15.25 16.72 -4.82
N TRP A 14 -14.85 15.45 -4.88
CA TRP A 14 -14.09 14.79 -3.82
C TRP A 14 -12.72 15.45 -3.59
N LEU A 15 -11.95 15.64 -4.66
CA LEU A 15 -10.63 16.30 -4.60
C LEU A 15 -10.76 17.76 -4.16
N GLY A 16 -11.80 18.46 -4.62
CA GLY A 16 -12.09 19.84 -4.26
C GLY A 16 -12.40 19.98 -2.77
N MET A 17 -13.26 19.12 -2.23
CA MET A 17 -13.60 19.11 -0.81
C MET A 17 -12.36 18.88 0.07
N GLN A 18 -11.53 17.88 -0.27
CA GLN A 18 -10.28 17.62 0.45
C GLN A 18 -9.31 18.81 0.37
N GLY A 19 -9.16 19.38 -0.83
CA GLY A 19 -8.31 20.54 -1.06
C GLY A 19 -8.73 21.77 -0.24
N ILE A 20 -10.04 22.09 -0.22
CA ILE A 20 -10.59 23.21 0.58
C ILE A 20 -10.27 23.02 2.06
N LEU A 21 -10.52 21.82 2.60
CA LEU A 21 -10.29 21.53 4.01
C LEU A 21 -8.81 21.68 4.38
N LEU A 22 -7.90 21.13 3.56
CA LEU A 22 -6.45 21.22 3.76
C LEU A 22 -5.91 22.65 3.65
N VAL A 23 -6.51 23.52 2.82
CA VAL A 23 -6.08 24.92 2.71
C VAL A 23 -6.63 25.78 3.86
N THR A 24 -7.91 25.61 4.19
CA THR A 24 -8.64 26.49 5.12
C THR A 24 -8.39 26.13 6.58
N VAL A 25 -8.38 24.83 6.91
CA VAL A 25 -8.25 24.31 8.27
C VAL A 25 -7.12 23.28 8.43
N PRO A 26 -5.90 23.51 7.88
CA PRO A 26 -4.80 22.54 7.89
C PRO A 26 -4.42 22.08 9.30
N ARG A 27 -4.40 23.01 10.26
CA ARG A 27 -4.00 22.71 11.64
C ARG A 27 -4.96 21.74 12.31
N ILE A 28 -6.27 21.90 12.10
CA ILE A 28 -7.28 21.01 12.67
C ILE A 28 -7.10 19.60 12.09
N ILE A 29 -6.91 19.49 10.78
CA ILE A 29 -6.71 18.20 10.12
C ILE A 29 -5.43 17.52 10.62
N VAL A 30 -4.32 18.24 10.70
CA VAL A 30 -3.07 17.69 11.23
C VAL A 30 -3.26 17.24 12.67
N THR A 31 -3.89 18.05 13.53
CA THR A 31 -4.17 17.64 14.92
C THR A 31 -5.07 16.40 15.01
N LEU A 32 -6.07 16.27 14.14
CA LEU A 32 -6.93 15.08 14.09
C LEU A 32 -6.19 13.82 13.64
N LEU A 33 -5.09 13.98 12.89
CA LEU A 33 -4.27 12.89 12.37
C LEU A 33 -3.01 12.63 13.22
N LEU A 34 -2.73 13.48 14.21
CA LEU A 34 -1.61 13.31 15.12
C LEU A 34 -2.03 12.37 16.25
N ASP A 35 -1.25 11.32 16.46
CA ASP A 35 -1.42 10.41 17.60
C ASP A 35 -0.93 11.05 18.92
N ASP A 36 -0.09 12.08 18.83
CA ASP A 36 0.49 12.80 19.97
C ASP A 36 -0.22 14.13 20.23
N THR A 37 -0.34 14.53 21.50
CA THR A 37 -1.01 15.77 21.94
C THR A 37 -0.22 17.07 21.69
N ARG A 38 0.73 17.05 20.75
CA ARG A 38 1.55 18.21 20.41
C ARG A 38 0.84 19.15 19.42
N PRO A 39 1.17 20.46 19.40
CA PRO A 39 0.70 21.34 18.36
C PRO A 39 1.31 20.96 16.99
N PRO A 40 0.58 21.18 15.87
CA PRO A 40 1.10 21.02 14.51
C PRO A 40 2.28 21.95 14.26
N GLU A 41 3.35 21.40 13.69
CA GLU A 41 4.51 22.19 13.28
C GLU A 41 4.19 23.02 12.02
N GLU A 42 5.00 24.06 11.81
CA GLU A 42 4.84 24.94 10.64
C GLU A 42 5.05 24.18 9.32
N ILE A 43 5.96 23.20 9.30
CA ILE A 43 6.22 22.36 8.14
C ILE A 43 5.01 21.47 7.79
N GLU A 44 4.35 20.89 8.78
CA GLU A 44 3.15 20.05 8.58
C GLU A 44 2.00 20.90 8.03
N THR A 45 1.86 22.12 8.56
CA THR A 45 0.86 23.08 8.07
C THR A 45 1.17 23.53 6.63
N TYR A 46 2.43 23.77 6.32
CA TYR A 46 2.88 24.14 4.98
C TYR A 46 2.62 23.01 3.97
N LEU A 47 2.99 21.78 4.30
CA LEU A 47 2.77 20.60 3.46
C LEU A 47 1.27 20.34 3.26
N ALA A 48 0.46 20.44 4.31
CA ALA A 48 -0.99 20.32 4.20
C ALA A 48 -1.58 21.36 3.24
N ARG A 49 -1.18 22.63 3.35
CA ARG A 49 -1.64 23.70 2.44
C ARG A 49 -1.16 23.48 1.00
N SER A 50 0.09 23.08 0.82
CA SER A 50 0.66 22.80 -0.51
C SER A 50 -0.02 21.62 -1.20
N LEU A 51 -0.32 20.56 -0.43
CA LEU A 51 -1.13 19.45 -0.91
C LEU A 51 -2.55 19.91 -1.27
N GLY A 52 -3.17 20.71 -0.39
CA GLY A 52 -4.51 21.25 -0.61
C GLY A 52 -4.62 22.09 -1.89
N THR A 53 -3.68 23.01 -2.15
CA THR A 53 -3.65 23.81 -3.38
C THR A 53 -3.41 22.95 -4.62
N SER A 54 -2.60 21.89 -4.51
CA SER A 54 -2.39 20.92 -5.58
C SER A 54 -3.67 20.15 -5.92
N LEU A 55 -4.39 19.65 -4.90
CA LEU A 55 -5.67 18.94 -5.10
C LEU A 55 -6.75 19.83 -5.73
N LEU A 56 -6.82 21.11 -5.35
CA LEU A 56 -7.71 22.09 -5.99
C LEU A 56 -7.37 22.28 -7.46
N THR A 57 -6.08 22.37 -7.78
CA THR A 57 -5.60 22.50 -9.16
C THR A 57 -5.96 21.25 -9.98
N ILE A 58 -5.77 20.05 -9.44
CA ILE A 58 -6.12 18.78 -10.09
C ILE A 58 -7.64 18.67 -10.28
N SER A 59 -8.44 19.08 -9.31
CA SER A 59 -9.91 19.13 -9.42
C SER A 59 -10.35 20.00 -10.59
N LEU A 60 -9.79 21.21 -10.71
CA LEU A 60 -10.07 22.12 -11.81
C LEU A 60 -9.62 21.53 -13.17
N LEU A 61 -8.41 20.98 -13.23
CA LEU A 61 -7.88 20.34 -14.44
C LEU A 61 -8.75 19.15 -14.88
N THR A 62 -9.29 18.36 -13.95
CA THR A 62 -10.16 17.22 -14.26
C THR A 62 -11.45 17.69 -14.92
N ILE A 63 -12.05 18.79 -14.45
CA ILE A 63 -13.24 19.38 -15.09
C ILE A 63 -12.89 19.93 -16.46
N MET A 64 -11.78 20.66 -16.58
CA MET A 64 -11.33 21.26 -17.83
C MET A 64 -11.08 20.20 -18.91
N LEU A 65 -10.23 19.20 -18.62
CA LEU A 65 -9.82 18.19 -19.59
C LEU A 65 -10.92 17.18 -19.95
N SER A 66 -12.02 17.13 -19.19
CA SER A 66 -13.19 16.30 -19.50
C SER A 66 -14.03 16.80 -20.68
N GLY A 67 -13.81 18.03 -21.15
CA GLY A 67 -14.66 18.67 -22.17
C GLY A 67 -15.95 19.30 -21.61
N SER A 68 -16.12 19.31 -20.28
CA SER A 68 -17.26 19.97 -19.61
C SER A 68 -17.26 21.51 -19.78
N VAL A 69 -16.09 22.10 -20.02
CA VAL A 69 -15.92 23.53 -20.33
C VAL A 69 -15.38 23.63 -21.76
N PRO A 70 -16.13 24.17 -22.72
CA PRO A 70 -15.68 24.23 -24.11
C PRO A 70 -14.51 25.21 -24.26
N PHE A 71 -13.37 24.72 -24.75
CA PHE A 71 -12.20 25.56 -25.09
C PHE A 71 -12.21 26.08 -26.54
N SER A 72 -13.19 25.67 -27.34
CA SER A 72 -13.31 26.03 -28.75
C SER A 72 -14.73 26.50 -29.08
N SER A 73 -14.82 27.58 -29.87
CA SER A 73 -16.08 28.15 -30.37
C SER A 73 -16.65 27.41 -31.60
N ALA A 74 -16.09 26.24 -31.95
CA ALA A 74 -16.49 25.52 -33.17
C ALA A 74 -17.85 24.82 -32.99
N VAL A 75 -18.84 25.31 -33.73
CA VAL A 75 -20.14 24.63 -33.93
C VAL A 75 -19.91 23.45 -34.88
N THR A 76 -20.07 22.23 -34.38
CA THR A 76 -20.02 21.01 -35.21
C THR A 76 -21.17 20.09 -34.83
N GLU A 77 -21.71 19.33 -35.79
CA GLU A 77 -22.94 18.53 -35.71
C GLU A 77 -22.98 17.46 -34.59
N PRO A 78 -24.18 17.08 -34.10
CA PRO A 78 -24.34 16.07 -33.04
C PRO A 78 -23.98 14.67 -33.54
N THR A 79 -22.94 14.08 -32.95
CA THR A 79 -22.59 12.67 -33.13
C THR A 79 -23.38 11.78 -32.16
N THR A 80 -23.68 10.56 -32.62
CA THR A 80 -24.46 9.54 -31.91
C THR A 80 -23.76 9.02 -30.64
N GLU A 81 -24.57 8.55 -29.68
CA GLU A 81 -24.23 8.33 -28.27
C GLU A 81 -23.13 7.28 -27.96
N ASP A 82 -22.68 6.52 -28.96
CA ASP A 82 -21.76 5.37 -28.81
C ASP A 82 -20.26 5.73 -28.96
N ASP A 83 -19.93 6.92 -29.45
CA ASP A 83 -18.54 7.30 -29.81
C ASP A 83 -17.83 8.17 -28.76
N ALA A 84 -18.11 7.98 -27.46
CA ALA A 84 -17.39 8.72 -26.40
C ALA A 84 -15.86 8.48 -26.42
N PHE A 85 -15.41 7.38 -27.06
CA PHE A 85 -14.00 7.06 -27.25
C PHE A 85 -13.33 7.86 -28.39
N SER A 86 -14.12 8.46 -29.28
CA SER A 86 -13.66 9.20 -30.46
C SER A 86 -14.41 10.53 -30.65
N ASP A 87 -14.90 11.13 -29.56
CA ASP A 87 -15.54 12.45 -29.61
C ASP A 87 -14.49 13.54 -29.88
N PRO A 88 -14.50 14.19 -31.06
CA PRO A 88 -13.53 15.24 -31.40
C PRO A 88 -13.63 16.47 -30.49
N ARG A 89 -14.73 16.63 -29.73
CA ARG A 89 -14.99 17.79 -28.86
C ARG A 89 -14.28 17.71 -27.52
N ALA A 90 -13.86 16.53 -27.09
CA ALA A 90 -13.20 16.30 -25.80
C ALA A 90 -12.01 15.34 -25.93
N PRO A 91 -10.95 15.73 -26.67
CA PRO A 91 -9.81 14.85 -27.00
C PRO A 91 -9.05 14.33 -25.78
N TYR A 92 -9.17 15.00 -24.63
CA TYR A 92 -8.51 14.64 -23.37
C TYR A 92 -9.40 13.88 -22.38
N SER A 93 -10.66 13.60 -22.72
CA SER A 93 -11.61 12.89 -21.86
C SER A 93 -11.11 11.49 -21.43
N MET A 94 -10.68 10.68 -22.40
CA MET A 94 -10.18 9.33 -22.17
C MET A 94 -8.86 9.29 -21.37
N PRO A 95 -7.81 10.06 -21.74
CA PRO A 95 -6.62 10.18 -20.91
C PRO A 95 -6.92 10.66 -19.48
N THR A 96 -7.84 11.62 -19.32
CA THR A 96 -8.23 12.12 -17.99
C THR A 96 -8.90 11.04 -17.17
N LEU A 97 -9.80 10.25 -17.75
CA LEU A 97 -10.45 9.14 -17.07
C LEU A 97 -9.45 8.07 -16.64
N VAL A 98 -8.53 7.68 -17.52
CA VAL A 98 -7.51 6.65 -17.19
C VAL A 98 -6.58 7.14 -16.08
N VAL A 99 -6.07 8.37 -16.17
CA VAL A 99 -5.13 8.92 -15.18
C VAL A 99 -5.81 9.10 -13.82
N THR A 100 -7.03 9.64 -13.78
CA THR A 100 -7.76 9.81 -12.51
C THR A 100 -8.17 8.47 -11.91
N SER A 101 -8.54 7.48 -12.73
CA SER A 101 -8.88 6.13 -12.23
C SER A 101 -7.64 5.47 -11.62
N LEU A 102 -6.48 5.60 -12.28
CA LEU A 102 -5.22 5.08 -11.76
C LEU A 102 -4.83 5.78 -10.45
N PHE A 103 -4.98 7.10 -10.39
CA PHE A 103 -4.74 7.87 -9.16
C PHE A 103 -5.60 7.35 -8.00
N HIS A 104 -6.92 7.20 -8.21
CA HIS A 104 -7.81 6.66 -7.19
C HIS A 104 -7.49 5.22 -6.81
N ALA A 105 -7.11 4.36 -7.77
CA ALA A 105 -6.69 3.00 -7.50
C ALA A 105 -5.42 2.94 -6.64
N VAL A 106 -4.44 3.79 -6.91
CA VAL A 106 -3.21 3.91 -6.10
C VAL A 106 -3.54 4.40 -4.68
N CYS A 107 -4.34 5.47 -4.56
CA CYS A 107 -4.79 5.98 -3.26
C CYS A 107 -5.58 4.93 -2.46
N ALA A 108 -6.50 4.21 -3.11
CA ALA A 108 -7.30 3.17 -2.48
C ALA A 108 -6.42 1.98 -2.04
N SER A 109 -5.48 1.56 -2.88
CA SER A 109 -4.52 0.50 -2.54
C SER A 109 -3.63 0.88 -1.37
N TYR A 110 -3.13 2.11 -1.34
CA TYR A 110 -2.36 2.64 -0.22
C TYR A 110 -3.20 2.71 1.06
N ALA A 111 -4.41 3.28 1.00
CA ALA A 111 -5.30 3.39 2.15
C ALA A 111 -5.73 2.01 2.68
N TYR A 112 -5.99 1.06 1.80
CA TYR A 112 -6.31 -0.33 2.15
C TYR A 112 -5.11 -1.02 2.81
N THR A 113 -3.91 -0.85 2.26
CA THR A 113 -2.68 -1.41 2.84
C THR A 113 -2.41 -0.80 4.21
N TRP A 114 -2.58 0.51 4.36
CA TRP A 114 -2.46 1.19 5.64
C TRP A 114 -3.53 0.72 6.64
N PHE A 115 -4.78 0.59 6.20
CA PHE A 115 -5.89 0.09 7.02
C PHE A 115 -5.62 -1.32 7.52
N ILE A 116 -5.34 -2.28 6.63
CA ILE A 116 -5.08 -3.68 7.02
C ILE A 116 -3.88 -3.78 7.95
N ASN A 117 -2.79 -3.07 7.69
CA ASN A 117 -1.63 -3.10 8.57
C ASN A 117 -1.91 -2.50 9.96
N THR A 118 -2.84 -1.55 10.06
CA THR A 118 -3.21 -0.91 11.34
C THR A 118 -4.33 -1.66 12.06
N SER A 119 -5.31 -2.18 11.33
CA SER A 119 -6.53 -2.80 11.85
C SER A 119 -6.35 -4.26 12.22
N LEU A 120 -5.53 -5.02 11.48
CA LEU A 120 -5.21 -6.41 11.84
C LEU A 120 -4.37 -6.43 13.13
N ALA A 121 -3.45 -5.45 13.28
CA ALA A 121 -2.67 -5.23 14.50
C ALA A 121 -3.54 -4.81 15.70
N ALA A 122 -4.53 -3.94 15.49
CA ALA A 122 -5.45 -3.51 16.55
C ALA A 122 -6.50 -4.58 16.93
N PHE A 123 -6.87 -5.47 16.01
CA PHE A 123 -7.89 -6.51 16.24
C PHE A 123 -7.32 -7.77 16.91
N ALA A 124 -6.04 -8.10 16.65
CA ALA A 124 -5.42 -9.30 17.21
C ALA A 124 -5.05 -9.19 18.70
N VAL A 125 -4.79 -7.97 19.22
CA VAL A 125 -4.32 -7.77 20.59
C VAL A 125 -5.05 -6.58 21.20
N GLY A 126 -6.08 -6.83 21.99
CA GLY A 126 -6.84 -5.81 22.72
C GLY A 126 -6.08 -5.06 23.81
N VAL A 127 -4.77 -4.83 23.67
CA VAL A 127 -3.91 -4.00 24.55
C VAL A 127 -2.71 -3.46 23.74
N ASP A 128 -2.57 -2.13 23.80
CA ASP A 128 -1.36 -1.30 23.67
C ASP A 128 -0.03 -2.02 23.29
N GLN A 129 0.31 -2.06 22.00
CA GLN A 129 1.68 -2.35 21.53
C GLN A 129 2.18 -1.23 20.61
N PRO A 130 3.46 -0.84 20.73
CA PRO A 130 4.00 0.36 20.09
C PRO A 130 4.01 0.26 18.56
N PRO A 131 3.85 1.40 17.86
CA PRO A 131 3.19 1.47 16.54
C PRO A 131 3.94 0.92 15.30
N HIS A 132 5.05 0.17 15.40
CA HIS A 132 5.95 -0.01 14.24
C HIS A 132 6.62 -1.39 14.03
N ARG A 133 6.05 -2.53 14.45
CA ARG A 133 6.64 -3.85 14.15
C ARG A 133 5.75 -4.69 13.22
N THR A 134 6.18 -4.89 11.97
CA THR A 134 5.67 -6.01 11.18
C THR A 134 6.16 -7.34 11.78
N ASP A 135 5.31 -8.37 11.79
CA ASP A 135 5.56 -9.61 12.55
C ASP A 135 6.87 -10.31 12.14
N PHE A 136 7.23 -10.25 10.87
CA PHE A 136 8.51 -10.77 10.36
C PHE A 136 9.71 -10.20 11.15
N TYR A 137 9.78 -8.87 11.31
CA TYR A 137 10.88 -8.25 12.05
C TYR A 137 10.76 -8.46 13.56
N ALA A 138 9.54 -8.65 14.08
CA ALA A 138 9.35 -9.03 15.47
C ALA A 138 10.01 -10.38 15.75
N VAL A 139 9.76 -11.41 14.92
CA VAL A 139 10.41 -12.72 15.03
C VAL A 139 11.92 -12.63 14.84
N LEU A 140 12.35 -11.90 13.80
CA LEU A 140 13.77 -11.84 13.45
C LEU A 140 14.63 -11.17 14.54
N ARG A 141 14.14 -10.09 15.15
CA ARG A 141 14.92 -9.28 16.09
C ARG A 141 14.83 -9.75 17.54
N GLU A 142 13.78 -10.47 17.89
CA GLU A 142 13.54 -10.92 19.26
C GLU A 142 14.63 -11.91 19.71
N GLN A 143 15.19 -11.67 20.88
CA GLN A 143 16.26 -12.46 21.49
C GLN A 143 15.73 -13.39 22.57
N ASP A 144 14.59 -13.04 23.17
CA ASP A 144 13.88 -13.88 24.12
C ASP A 144 13.18 -15.03 23.38
N ALA A 145 13.51 -16.27 23.73
CA ALA A 145 13.02 -17.45 23.03
C ALA A 145 11.50 -17.61 23.13
N ASP A 146 10.91 -17.32 24.30
CA ASP A 146 9.47 -17.50 24.52
C ASP A 146 8.67 -16.45 23.74
N LYS A 147 9.13 -15.20 23.74
CA LYS A 147 8.51 -14.14 22.94
C LYS A 147 8.68 -14.35 21.44
N GLN A 148 9.84 -14.86 21.02
CA GLN A 148 10.10 -15.19 19.63
C GLN A 148 9.12 -16.25 19.11
N ILE A 149 8.85 -17.28 19.91
CA ILE A 149 7.85 -18.31 19.59
C ILE A 149 6.47 -17.66 19.47
N SER A 150 6.09 -16.81 20.42
CA SER A 150 4.80 -16.10 20.38
C SER A 150 4.64 -15.29 19.08
N TYR A 151 5.64 -14.48 18.71
CA TYR A 151 5.60 -13.73 17.45
C TYR A 151 5.57 -14.62 16.21
N ALA A 152 6.26 -15.78 16.25
CA ALA A 152 6.25 -16.73 15.14
C ALA A 152 4.86 -17.37 14.96
N VAL A 153 4.16 -17.63 16.06
CA VAL A 153 2.77 -18.10 16.05
C VAL A 153 1.86 -17.03 15.44
N THR A 154 1.96 -15.78 15.88
CA THR A 154 1.16 -14.67 15.31
C THR A 154 1.42 -14.48 13.81
N LEU A 155 2.69 -14.48 13.38
CA LEU A 155 3.05 -14.41 11.96
C LEU A 155 2.40 -15.54 11.16
N ARG A 156 2.41 -16.77 11.70
CA ARG A 156 1.78 -17.93 11.06
C ARG A 156 0.27 -17.76 10.95
N GLU A 157 -0.40 -17.28 12.01
CA GLU A 157 -1.85 -17.05 12.00
C GLU A 157 -2.26 -16.03 10.93
N HIS A 158 -1.47 -14.97 10.73
CA HIS A 158 -1.72 -14.00 9.66
C HIS A 158 -1.51 -14.62 8.26
N ILE A 159 -0.50 -15.48 8.08
CA ILE A 159 -0.31 -16.24 6.84
C ILE A 159 -1.50 -17.18 6.59
N ASP A 160 -1.95 -17.91 7.61
CA ASP A 160 -3.07 -18.85 7.51
C ASP A 160 -4.36 -18.11 7.15
N SER A 161 -4.60 -16.92 7.71
CA SER A 161 -5.73 -16.07 7.33
C SER A 161 -5.73 -15.73 5.83
N LEU A 162 -4.56 -15.39 5.27
CA LEU A 162 -4.42 -15.14 3.82
C LEU A 162 -4.63 -16.42 3.00
N VAL A 163 -4.08 -17.54 3.44
CA VAL A 163 -4.25 -18.83 2.76
C VAL A 163 -5.71 -19.26 2.74
N ASN A 164 -6.48 -18.98 3.79
CA ASN A 164 -7.90 -19.33 3.91
C ASN A 164 -8.81 -18.56 2.93
N VAL A 165 -8.41 -17.37 2.49
CA VAL A 165 -9.15 -16.58 1.50
C VAL A 165 -8.62 -16.74 0.07
N ALA A 166 -7.50 -17.44 -0.10
CA ALA A 166 -6.94 -17.74 -1.41
C ALA A 166 -7.78 -18.80 -2.13
N ASP A 167 -7.75 -18.79 -3.47
CA ASP A 167 -8.41 -19.80 -4.30
C ASP A 167 -7.97 -21.20 -3.89
N GLU A 168 -8.92 -22.11 -3.68
CA GLU A 168 -8.65 -23.45 -3.14
C GLU A 168 -7.74 -24.30 -4.03
N LYS A 169 -7.75 -24.08 -5.35
CA LYS A 169 -7.11 -24.95 -6.36
C LYS A 169 -5.95 -24.27 -7.07
N GLY A 170 -6.00 -22.96 -7.20
CA GLY A 170 -5.06 -22.16 -7.96
C GLY A 170 -3.66 -22.21 -7.35
N PRO A 171 -2.60 -22.24 -8.16
CA PRO A 171 -1.25 -22.02 -7.65
C PRO A 171 -1.11 -20.63 -6.99
N PHE A 172 -1.77 -19.60 -7.54
CA PHE A 172 -1.71 -18.20 -7.10
C PHE A 172 -2.98 -17.76 -6.35
N PHE A 173 -2.96 -16.58 -5.73
CA PHE A 173 -3.99 -16.15 -4.77
C PHE A 173 -5.42 -16.18 -5.30
N ILE A 174 -5.65 -15.72 -6.54
CA ILE A 174 -6.99 -15.69 -7.17
C ILE A 174 -7.20 -16.78 -8.23
N GLY A 175 -6.33 -17.81 -8.28
CA GLY A 175 -6.47 -18.91 -9.22
C GLY A 175 -5.19 -19.21 -10.03
N PRO A 176 -5.27 -19.39 -11.36
CA PRO A 176 -4.18 -19.89 -12.18
C PRO A 176 -3.09 -18.87 -12.54
N ASN A 177 -3.40 -17.57 -12.46
CA ASN A 177 -2.52 -16.51 -12.93
C ASN A 177 -1.98 -15.68 -11.76
N LEU A 178 -0.73 -15.22 -11.90
CA LEU A 178 -0.11 -14.28 -10.98
C LEU A 178 -0.99 -13.01 -10.87
N SER A 179 -1.29 -12.60 -9.65
CA SER A 179 -2.12 -11.44 -9.35
C SER A 179 -1.37 -10.41 -8.51
N PHE A 180 -2.01 -9.26 -8.30
CA PHE A 180 -1.45 -8.20 -7.48
C PHE A 180 -1.14 -8.66 -6.04
N VAL A 181 -1.95 -9.55 -5.47
CA VAL A 181 -1.71 -10.07 -4.11
C VAL A 181 -0.44 -10.91 -4.07
N ASP A 182 -0.22 -11.74 -5.09
CA ASP A 182 1.00 -12.54 -5.23
C ASP A 182 2.24 -11.64 -5.33
N ILE A 183 2.16 -10.57 -6.13
CA ILE A 183 3.26 -9.60 -6.30
C ILE A 183 3.61 -8.91 -4.96
N GLN A 184 2.61 -8.53 -4.17
CA GLN A 184 2.82 -7.86 -2.88
C GLN A 184 3.42 -8.80 -1.83
N ILE A 185 2.98 -10.07 -1.79
CA ILE A 185 3.43 -11.02 -0.77
C ILE A 185 4.76 -11.70 -1.15
N ALA A 186 5.09 -11.82 -2.43
CA ALA A 186 6.25 -12.56 -2.92
C ALA A 186 7.57 -12.17 -2.21
N PRO A 187 7.91 -10.89 -2.02
CA PRO A 187 9.13 -10.53 -1.30
C PRO A 187 9.18 -11.06 0.14
N TRP A 188 8.04 -11.18 0.81
CA TRP A 188 7.97 -11.71 2.17
C TRP A 188 8.06 -13.23 2.18
N VAL A 189 7.38 -13.92 1.27
CA VAL A 189 7.46 -15.37 1.10
C VAL A 189 8.91 -15.82 0.90
N ILE A 190 9.65 -15.15 0.01
CA ILE A 190 11.07 -15.43 -0.22
C ILE A 190 11.89 -15.24 1.07
N ARG A 191 11.64 -14.18 1.84
CA ARG A 191 12.38 -13.92 3.08
C ARG A 191 12.10 -14.93 4.19
N LEU A 192 10.95 -15.60 4.20
CA LEU A 192 10.69 -16.68 5.16
C LEU A 192 11.73 -17.81 5.00
N SER A 193 11.94 -18.27 3.76
CA SER A 193 12.88 -19.34 3.46
C SER A 193 14.34 -18.89 3.48
N ARG A 194 14.66 -17.64 3.08
CA ARG A 194 16.06 -17.17 2.96
C ARG A 194 16.61 -16.49 4.20
N VAL A 195 15.75 -15.99 5.08
CA VAL A 195 16.17 -15.22 6.27
C VAL A 195 15.67 -15.88 7.56
N LEU A 196 14.35 -16.05 7.74
CA LEU A 196 13.84 -16.58 9.01
C LEU A 196 14.18 -18.05 9.21
N LYS A 197 14.19 -18.88 8.17
CA LYS A 197 14.57 -20.29 8.30
C LYS A 197 16.02 -20.46 8.79
N PRO A 198 17.04 -19.82 8.18
CA PRO A 198 18.43 -19.90 8.67
C PRO A 198 18.65 -19.29 10.06
N TYR A 199 18.04 -18.13 10.37
CA TYR A 199 18.32 -17.42 11.62
C TYR A 199 17.44 -17.83 12.81
N ARG A 200 16.23 -18.31 12.54
CA ARG A 200 15.17 -18.52 13.54
C ARG A 200 14.44 -19.85 13.40
N GLY A 201 14.87 -20.73 12.48
CA GLY A 201 14.30 -22.06 12.32
C GLY A 201 12.85 -22.05 11.82
N TRP A 202 12.45 -21.03 11.04
CA TRP A 202 11.12 -21.01 10.42
C TRP A 202 10.84 -22.30 9.64
N PRO A 203 9.68 -22.96 9.88
CA PRO A 203 9.41 -24.27 9.33
C PRO A 203 9.16 -24.23 7.82
N ASP A 204 9.43 -25.35 7.16
CA ASP A 204 9.04 -25.53 5.77
C ASP A 204 7.51 -25.62 5.62
N PRO A 205 6.94 -25.11 4.52
CA PRO A 205 5.53 -25.27 4.22
C PRO A 205 5.12 -26.75 4.24
N PRO A 206 4.01 -27.12 4.91
CA PRO A 206 3.57 -28.52 4.96
C PRO A 206 3.33 -29.06 3.56
N VAL A 207 3.98 -30.19 3.22
CA VAL A 207 3.90 -30.78 1.88
C VAL A 207 2.44 -31.10 1.53
N GLY A 208 2.01 -30.69 0.33
CA GLY A 208 0.63 -30.87 -0.14
C GLY A 208 -0.38 -29.85 0.38
N SER A 209 0.02 -28.93 1.26
CA SER A 209 -0.86 -27.84 1.70
C SER A 209 -1.04 -26.77 0.61
N ARG A 210 -2.12 -25.99 0.74
CA ARG A 210 -2.37 -24.82 -0.10
C ARG A 210 -1.23 -23.80 0.00
N TRP A 211 -0.69 -23.61 1.21
CA TRP A 211 0.47 -22.76 1.46
C TRP A 211 1.71 -23.23 0.70
N ALA A 212 2.03 -24.52 0.75
CA ALA A 212 3.13 -25.09 -0.02
C ALA A 212 2.96 -24.88 -1.53
N ALA A 213 1.75 -25.07 -2.07
CA ALA A 213 1.48 -24.80 -3.48
C ALA A 213 1.72 -23.32 -3.85
N TRP A 214 1.30 -22.40 -2.97
CA TRP A 214 1.48 -20.97 -3.20
C TRP A 214 2.94 -20.53 -3.15
N VAL A 215 3.67 -20.98 -2.12
CA VAL A 215 5.10 -20.71 -1.98
C VAL A 215 5.85 -21.24 -3.19
N ASN A 216 5.58 -22.47 -3.63
CA ASN A 216 6.22 -23.06 -4.79
C ASN A 216 5.92 -22.27 -6.08
N ALA A 217 4.69 -21.80 -6.26
CA ALA A 217 4.32 -21.00 -7.42
C ALA A 217 5.07 -19.66 -7.45
N ILE A 218 5.15 -18.97 -6.31
CA ILE A 218 5.90 -17.72 -6.16
C ILE A 218 7.40 -17.94 -6.39
N GLU A 219 8.00 -18.94 -5.73
CA GLU A 219 9.44 -19.19 -5.87
C GLU A 219 9.82 -19.68 -7.26
N ALA A 220 8.89 -20.31 -7.99
CA ALA A 220 9.13 -20.83 -9.35
C ALA A 220 8.95 -19.80 -10.46
N ASP A 221 8.21 -18.71 -10.22
CA ASP A 221 7.88 -17.69 -11.21
C ASP A 221 9.13 -16.97 -11.75
N GLU A 222 9.17 -16.77 -13.07
CA GLU A 222 10.32 -16.15 -13.76
C GLU A 222 10.55 -14.70 -13.34
N HIS A 223 9.47 -13.92 -13.14
CA HIS A 223 9.56 -12.50 -12.79
C HIS A 223 9.99 -12.31 -11.34
N VAL A 224 9.53 -13.20 -10.44
CA VAL A 224 10.00 -13.21 -9.05
C VAL A 224 11.48 -13.55 -9.00
N LYS A 225 11.93 -14.58 -9.73
CA LYS A 225 13.34 -14.95 -9.81
C LYS A 225 14.20 -13.82 -10.37
N ALA A 226 13.75 -13.16 -11.43
CA ALA A 226 14.48 -12.07 -12.09
C ALA A 226 14.68 -10.84 -11.18
N THR A 227 13.86 -10.70 -10.13
CA THR A 227 13.91 -9.58 -9.17
C THR A 227 14.46 -9.99 -7.80
N THR A 228 14.86 -11.25 -7.63
CA THR A 228 15.35 -11.79 -6.36
C THR A 228 16.88 -11.92 -6.38
N SER A 229 17.52 -11.29 -5.39
CA SER A 229 18.97 -11.42 -5.16
C SER A 229 19.40 -12.82 -4.73
N SER A 230 20.71 -13.08 -4.76
CA SER A 230 21.26 -14.36 -4.26
C SER A 230 20.98 -14.59 -2.77
N ASN A 231 20.90 -15.87 -2.37
CA ASN A 231 20.66 -16.25 -0.98
C ASN A 231 21.71 -15.69 -0.01
N GLU A 232 22.98 -15.66 -0.43
CA GLU A 232 24.08 -15.13 0.38
C GLU A 232 23.90 -13.64 0.67
N LEU A 233 23.48 -12.86 -0.33
CA LEU A 233 23.21 -11.43 -0.17
C LEU A 233 22.00 -11.19 0.76
N TYR A 234 21.00 -12.08 0.74
CA TYR A 234 19.90 -12.03 1.70
C TYR A 234 20.36 -12.30 3.13
N LEU A 235 21.25 -13.27 3.35
CA LEU A 235 21.76 -13.54 4.70
C LEU A 235 22.59 -12.37 5.22
N ASP A 236 23.58 -11.92 4.44
CA ASP A 236 24.48 -10.82 4.82
C ASP A 236 23.70 -9.52 5.13
N SER A 237 22.73 -9.18 4.28
CA SER A 237 21.91 -7.97 4.49
C SER A 237 21.05 -8.01 5.75
N TYR A 238 20.68 -9.20 6.23
CA TYR A 238 19.81 -9.37 7.41
C TYR A 238 20.54 -9.68 8.71
N GLU A 239 21.83 -10.01 8.67
CA GLU A 239 22.66 -10.31 9.85
C GLU A 239 22.55 -9.20 10.91
N ARG A 240 22.56 -7.93 10.48
CA ARG A 240 22.48 -6.79 11.39
C ARG A 240 21.17 -6.71 12.16
N TYR A 241 20.06 -7.10 11.55
CA TYR A 241 18.76 -7.12 12.21
C TYR A 241 18.69 -8.25 13.24
N VAL A 242 19.30 -9.41 12.94
CA VAL A 242 19.34 -10.58 13.82
C VAL A 242 20.10 -10.30 15.10
N GLN A 243 21.23 -9.61 15.00
CA GLN A 243 22.09 -9.31 16.15
C GLN A 243 21.49 -8.23 17.08
N ASN A 244 20.43 -7.52 16.63
CA ASN A 244 19.75 -6.46 17.36
C ASN A 244 20.71 -5.44 18.01
N GLN A 245 21.88 -5.19 17.39
CA GLN A 245 22.92 -4.33 17.94
C GLN A 245 22.45 -2.87 17.94
N PRO A 246 22.57 -2.14 19.07
CA PRO A 246 22.27 -0.72 19.10
C PRO A 246 23.17 0.08 18.15
N GLY A 247 22.59 1.00 17.37
CA GLY A 247 23.34 2.10 16.74
C GLY A 247 23.93 1.89 15.34
N THR A 248 23.54 0.85 14.61
CA THR A 248 24.15 0.55 13.28
C THR A 248 23.37 1.06 12.06
N SER A 249 22.18 1.65 12.24
CA SER A 249 21.46 2.40 11.19
C SER A 249 20.55 3.48 11.79
N GLN A 250 20.30 4.57 11.05
CA GLN A 250 19.35 5.62 11.47
C GLN A 250 17.94 5.06 11.67
N LEU A 251 17.58 3.99 10.92
CA LEU A 251 16.35 3.23 11.10
C LEU A 251 16.32 2.47 12.43
N ALA A 252 17.43 1.81 12.80
CA ALA A 252 17.55 1.09 14.06
C ALA A 252 17.54 2.04 15.26
N VAL A 253 18.12 3.24 15.12
CA VAL A 253 18.07 4.31 16.14
C VAL A 253 16.65 4.87 16.27
N ALA A 254 15.95 5.15 15.16
CA ALA A 254 14.57 5.63 15.19
C ALA A 254 13.62 4.61 15.84
N VAL A 255 13.71 3.34 15.43
CA VAL A 255 12.88 2.25 15.96
C VAL A 255 13.19 1.95 17.44
N ASN A 256 14.45 1.99 17.87
CA ASN A 256 14.81 1.73 19.27
C ASN A 256 14.53 2.92 20.20
N SER A 257 14.46 4.14 19.67
CA SER A 257 14.17 5.36 20.45
C SER A 257 12.69 5.72 20.52
N GLY A 258 11.81 4.92 19.90
CA GLY A 258 10.37 5.21 19.82
C GLY A 258 10.06 6.49 19.04
N LYS A 259 11.00 6.97 18.21
CA LYS A 259 10.83 8.18 17.40
C LYS A 259 10.38 7.80 15.99
N ARG A 260 9.53 8.65 15.39
CA ARG A 260 9.11 8.52 13.99
C ARG A 260 10.34 8.44 13.08
N LEU A 261 10.24 7.54 12.10
CA LEU A 261 11.26 7.30 11.08
C LEU A 261 11.56 8.61 10.33
N PRO A 262 12.85 8.91 10.02
CA PRO A 262 13.19 9.98 9.09
C PRO A 262 12.74 9.67 7.66
#